data_AF-A0A9E5TQR5-F1
#
_entry.id   AF-A0A9E5TQR5-F1
#
_cell.length_a   1.000
_cell.length_b   1.000
_cell.length_c   1.000
_cell.angle_alpha   90.00
_cell.angle_beta   90.00
_cell.angle_gamma   90.00
#
_symmetry.space_group_name_H-M   'P 1'
#
loop_
_entity.id
_entity.type
_entity.pdbx_description
1 polymer ?
#
loop_
_entity_poly.entity_id
_entity_poly.type
_entity_poly.pdbx_seq_one_letter_code
_entity_poly.pdbx_strand_id
1 'polypeptide(L)'
;MAVAKMQKIQILVHRDEQERLVERIQELEQLHITDVIAGVTAEGHPDLLSGGEVSDENLEQRISQIQFTLDFLSGVQQRKGLLSGLVSPKIILTPQQYHGVAEGYDENPTVSRCKELDREKNELLTAITKLETIAHQLSPWLTLDCPLEEVVATEHTAIFLGTMPVESMEDFHQGSYEMADQIFVKAVHHDPEVTYLMIGCHRDVLPQISDLLRHLGFEEVTFPGLRGRPREVYEQTLTKIEEKLRRIQEIEVTSREYLRERQNLQILCDHLSSQLRCERIQTNFGRTATVSVIEGWIPKARLKAFETTLTREFEDVAIVPLDPSAQEAPPVCLENSENLVRPFEVVTELYGMPHAREFDPSPFLAPFFFVFFGLCITDAAYGIIITLLFLYLMKKFKFTLGRAKLIGLLFFGGISTILMGALTGGWFGDLVDYLPEWLEGLRWMRQTLMLFDPMEQVLIFIGIALILGFIQICYGLFIRMTREIRQGNLTEAFFGPFPWIILLNGLVIFGLSKEGVLPPLAGSGGKWMSVSSALAIVLLTDRKSSSWFARIAWGVYGLYGITSYVGDILSYLRLFA
;
A
#
# COMPACT_ATOMS: atom_id res chain seq x y z
N MET A 1 16.16 -27.06 -1.07
CA MET A 1 16.40 -25.80 -1.79
C MET A 1 15.10 -25.04 -1.72
N ALA A 2 15.12 -23.77 -1.32
CA ALA A 2 13.91 -22.99 -1.12
C ALA A 2 13.25 -22.59 -2.45
N VAL A 3 14.01 -22.38 -3.52
CA VAL A 3 13.44 -22.17 -4.87
C VAL A 3 13.10 -23.53 -5.49
N ALA A 4 11.83 -23.72 -5.84
CA ALA A 4 11.36 -24.93 -6.50
C ALA A 4 11.91 -25.02 -7.93
N LYS A 5 12.30 -26.23 -8.35
CA LYS A 5 12.68 -26.47 -9.76
C LYS A 5 11.41 -26.45 -10.60
N MET A 6 11.27 -25.47 -11.47
CA MET A 6 10.14 -25.37 -12.41
C MET A 6 10.37 -26.23 -13.65
N GLN A 7 9.30 -26.76 -14.22
CA GLN A 7 9.26 -27.47 -15.49
C GLN A 7 8.24 -26.78 -16.39
N LYS A 8 8.62 -26.46 -17.64
CA LYS A 8 7.69 -25.99 -18.65
C LYS A 8 6.91 -27.20 -19.18
N ILE A 9 5.61 -27.05 -19.32
CA ILE A 9 4.72 -28.07 -19.89
C ILE A 9 3.81 -27.45 -20.94
N GLN A 10 3.41 -28.29 -21.87
CA GLN A 10 2.37 -28.01 -22.85
C GLN A 10 1.25 -29.00 -22.64
N ILE A 11 0.01 -28.52 -22.66
CA ILE A 11 -1.20 -29.32 -22.52
C ILE A 11 -1.97 -29.19 -23.83
N LEU A 12 -2.26 -30.33 -24.43
CA LEU A 12 -3.05 -30.46 -25.65
C LEU A 12 -4.40 -31.06 -25.26
N VAL A 13 -5.48 -30.40 -25.64
CA VAL A 13 -6.85 -30.84 -25.34
C VAL A 13 -7.76 -30.59 -26.52
N HIS A 14 -8.79 -31.42 -26.69
CA HIS A 14 -9.85 -31.15 -27.66
C HIS A 14 -10.58 -29.84 -27.32
N ARG A 15 -10.96 -29.06 -28.33
CA ARG A 15 -11.60 -27.74 -28.12
C ARG A 15 -12.86 -27.80 -27.25
N ASP A 16 -13.63 -28.88 -27.37
CA ASP A 16 -14.88 -29.06 -26.63
C ASP A 16 -14.66 -29.24 -25.11
N GLU A 17 -13.47 -29.67 -24.69
CA GLU A 17 -13.14 -29.85 -23.27
C GLU A 17 -12.33 -28.70 -22.69
N GLN A 18 -11.98 -27.68 -23.50
CA GLN A 18 -11.10 -26.58 -23.10
C GLN A 18 -11.60 -25.85 -21.84
N GLU A 19 -12.86 -25.43 -21.83
CA GLU A 19 -13.43 -24.64 -20.72
C GLU A 19 -13.39 -25.42 -19.41
N ARG A 20 -13.84 -26.69 -19.45
CA ARG A 20 -13.83 -27.60 -18.31
C ARG A 20 -12.41 -27.89 -17.81
N LEU A 21 -11.44 -28.00 -18.72
CA LEU A 21 -10.03 -28.17 -18.35
C LEU A 21 -9.49 -26.91 -17.64
N VAL A 22 -9.81 -25.71 -18.12
CA VAL A 22 -9.35 -24.45 -17.50
C VAL A 22 -9.87 -24.30 -16.08
N GLU A 23 -11.16 -24.57 -15.86
CA GLU A 23 -11.75 -24.58 -14.52
C GLU A 23 -11.02 -25.56 -13.61
N ARG A 24 -10.74 -26.78 -14.11
CA ARG A 24 -10.05 -27.79 -13.33
C ARG A 24 -8.60 -27.41 -13.01
N ILE A 25 -7.89 -26.82 -13.97
CA ILE A 25 -6.53 -26.30 -13.76
C ILE A 25 -6.55 -25.19 -12.71
N GLN A 26 -7.58 -24.33 -12.73
CA GLN A 26 -7.76 -23.27 -11.74
C GLN A 26 -7.93 -23.85 -10.34
N GLU A 27 -8.80 -24.85 -10.17
CA GLU A 27 -9.01 -25.53 -8.87
C GLU A 27 -7.74 -26.20 -8.32
N LEU A 28 -6.87 -26.70 -9.20
CA LEU A 28 -5.62 -27.34 -8.80
C LEU A 28 -4.57 -26.33 -8.33
N GLU A 29 -4.67 -25.05 -8.70
CA GLU A 29 -3.78 -23.94 -8.31
C GLU A 29 -2.27 -24.23 -8.51
N GLN A 30 -1.92 -25.00 -9.55
CA GLN A 30 -0.57 -25.56 -9.73
C GLN A 30 0.18 -25.08 -10.98
N LEU A 31 -0.53 -24.49 -11.95
CA LEU A 31 0.02 -24.12 -13.25
C LEU A 31 0.06 -22.59 -13.40
N HIS A 32 1.23 -22.05 -13.74
CA HIS A 32 1.37 -20.68 -14.21
C HIS A 32 1.28 -20.66 -15.74
N ILE A 33 0.15 -20.22 -16.28
CA ILE A 33 -0.10 -20.18 -17.73
C ILE A 33 0.72 -19.06 -18.38
N THR A 34 1.37 -19.37 -19.50
CA THR A 34 2.11 -18.44 -20.34
C THR A 34 1.38 -18.21 -21.66
N ASP A 35 1.66 -17.06 -22.28
CA ASP A 35 1.19 -16.77 -23.64
C ASP A 35 1.89 -17.67 -24.66
N VAL A 36 1.12 -18.54 -25.30
CA VAL A 36 1.60 -19.49 -26.32
C VAL A 36 1.95 -18.76 -27.62
N ILE A 37 1.22 -17.69 -27.94
CA ILE A 37 1.31 -16.95 -29.21
C ILE A 37 2.52 -16.02 -29.20
N ALA A 38 2.80 -15.41 -28.05
CA ALA A 38 4.02 -14.62 -27.83
C ALA A 38 5.25 -15.48 -27.53
N GLY A 39 5.09 -16.80 -27.40
CA GLY A 39 6.13 -17.74 -26.99
C GLY A 39 6.85 -18.43 -28.17
N VAL A 40 7.94 -19.13 -27.84
CA VAL A 40 8.78 -19.88 -28.79
C VAL A 40 8.00 -20.95 -29.56
N THR A 41 6.88 -21.42 -29.01
CA THR A 41 6.04 -22.45 -29.64
C THR A 41 5.33 -21.96 -30.89
N ALA A 42 4.90 -20.69 -30.92
CA ALA A 42 4.31 -20.09 -32.11
C ALA A 42 5.33 -19.98 -33.26
N GLU A 43 6.61 -19.77 -32.96
CA GLU A 43 7.69 -19.74 -33.97
C GLU A 43 7.90 -21.11 -34.64
N GLY A 44 7.64 -22.21 -33.92
CA GLY A 44 7.72 -23.58 -34.43
C GLY A 44 6.47 -24.06 -35.18
N HIS A 45 5.33 -23.39 -35.01
CA HIS A 45 4.02 -23.81 -35.51
C HIS A 45 3.21 -22.59 -36.00
N PRO A 46 3.48 -22.08 -37.22
CA PRO A 46 2.85 -20.86 -37.74
C PRO A 46 1.33 -21.00 -38.01
N ASP A 47 0.80 -22.21 -38.02
CA ASP A 47 -0.63 -22.49 -38.19
C ASP A 47 -1.43 -22.34 -36.88
N LEU A 48 -0.77 -22.08 -35.75
CA LEU A 48 -1.44 -21.79 -34.48
C LEU A 48 -2.11 -20.43 -34.54
N LEU A 49 -3.44 -20.44 -34.43
CA LEU A 49 -4.25 -19.23 -34.31
C LEU A 49 -4.32 -18.80 -32.85
N SER A 50 -4.53 -17.50 -32.64
CA SER A 50 -4.78 -16.98 -31.31
C SER A 50 -6.14 -17.43 -30.77
N GLY A 51 -6.31 -17.37 -29.44
CA GLY A 51 -7.57 -17.68 -28.75
C GLY A 51 -8.79 -16.83 -29.16
N GLY A 52 -8.62 -15.83 -30.04
CA GLY A 52 -9.67 -14.89 -30.45
C GLY A 52 -9.90 -13.77 -29.44
N GLU A 53 -10.74 -12.79 -29.82
CA GLU A 53 -11.29 -11.80 -28.90
C GLU A 53 -12.41 -12.43 -28.08
N VAL A 54 -12.36 -12.26 -26.77
CA VAL A 54 -13.41 -12.69 -25.86
C VAL A 54 -14.38 -11.52 -25.67
N SER A 55 -15.68 -11.79 -25.72
CA SER A 55 -16.73 -10.78 -25.52
C SER A 55 -17.09 -10.70 -24.03
N ASP A 56 -16.23 -10.02 -23.28
CA ASP A 56 -16.27 -9.93 -21.81
C ASP A 56 -17.19 -8.81 -21.29
N GLU A 57 -17.68 -7.95 -22.20
CA GLU A 57 -18.30 -6.65 -21.86
C GLU A 57 -19.45 -6.79 -20.86
N ASN A 58 -20.25 -7.86 -20.99
CA ASN A 58 -21.37 -8.11 -20.08
C ASN A 58 -20.89 -8.48 -18.66
N LEU A 59 -19.87 -9.33 -18.53
CA LEU A 59 -19.30 -9.69 -17.22
C LEU A 59 -18.62 -8.49 -16.58
N GLU A 60 -17.84 -7.72 -17.33
CA GLU A 60 -17.21 -6.50 -16.85
C GLU A 60 -18.24 -5.48 -16.35
N GLN A 61 -19.30 -5.28 -17.13
CA GLN A 61 -20.39 -4.39 -16.75
C GLN A 61 -21.04 -4.87 -15.46
N ARG A 62 -21.40 -6.16 -15.34
CA ARG A 62 -21.98 -6.72 -14.10
C ARG A 62 -21.05 -6.53 -12.90
N ILE A 63 -19.76 -6.86 -13.04
CA ILE A 63 -18.74 -6.68 -11.99
C ILE A 63 -18.66 -5.21 -11.57
N SER A 64 -18.59 -4.28 -12.52
CA SER A 64 -18.51 -2.85 -12.24
C SER A 64 -19.74 -2.33 -11.47
N GLN A 65 -20.94 -2.80 -11.83
CA GLN A 65 -22.16 -2.41 -11.13
C GLN A 65 -22.23 -2.95 -9.69
N ILE A 66 -21.76 -4.18 -9.47
CA ILE A 66 -21.68 -4.78 -8.14
C ILE A 66 -20.61 -4.05 -7.31
N GLN A 67 -19.45 -3.76 -7.88
CA GLN A 67 -18.37 -3.00 -7.22
C GLN A 67 -18.84 -1.62 -6.78
N PHE A 68 -19.50 -0.86 -7.67
CA PHE A 68 -20.13 0.42 -7.32
C PHE A 68 -21.07 0.26 -6.11
N THR A 69 -21.90 -0.77 -6.10
CA THR A 69 -22.85 -1.03 -5.00
C THR A 69 -22.12 -1.36 -3.70
N LEU A 70 -21.04 -2.16 -3.76
CA LEU A 70 -20.20 -2.48 -2.60
C LEU A 70 -19.50 -1.24 -2.04
N ASP A 71 -19.06 -0.34 -2.90
CA ASP A 71 -18.42 0.93 -2.51
C ASP A 71 -19.44 1.87 -1.85
N PHE A 72 -20.62 2.03 -2.44
CA PHE A 72 -21.74 2.77 -1.85
C PHE A 72 -22.09 2.24 -0.45
N LEU A 73 -22.29 0.93 -0.31
CA LEU A 73 -22.58 0.29 0.97
C LEU A 73 -21.43 0.39 1.99
N SER A 74 -20.18 0.50 1.52
CA SER A 74 -19.03 0.69 2.40
C SER A 74 -19.02 2.08 3.04
N GLY A 75 -19.46 3.11 2.30
CA GLY A 75 -19.61 4.47 2.83
C GLY A 75 -20.71 4.58 3.89
N VAL A 76 -21.77 3.78 3.77
CA VAL A 76 -22.88 3.71 4.74
C VAL A 76 -22.49 2.95 6.02
N GLN A 77 -21.52 2.04 5.92
CA GLN A 77 -21.04 1.28 7.06
C GLN A 77 -20.24 2.21 8.00
N GLN A 78 -20.67 2.32 9.26
CA GLN A 78 -19.86 3.00 10.28
C GLN A 78 -18.46 2.37 10.28
N ARG A 79 -17.42 3.20 10.09
CA ARG A 79 -16.02 2.77 10.09
C ARG A 79 -15.80 1.90 11.32
N LYS A 80 -15.63 0.59 11.10
CA LYS A 80 -15.13 -0.30 12.14
C LYS A 80 -13.78 0.27 12.60
N GLY A 81 -13.49 0.21 13.90
CA GLY A 81 -12.35 0.92 14.50
C GLY A 81 -11.00 0.65 13.82
N LEU A 82 -9.97 1.44 14.15
CA LEU A 82 -8.62 1.49 13.53
C LEU A 82 -8.01 0.14 13.06
N LEU A 83 -8.39 -1.00 13.66
CA LEU A 83 -7.93 -2.34 13.30
C LEU A 83 -8.69 -2.99 12.12
N SER A 84 -9.80 -2.44 11.63
CA SER A 84 -10.63 -3.10 10.60
C SER A 84 -9.96 -3.21 9.23
N GLY A 85 -9.07 -2.27 8.89
CA GLY A 85 -8.26 -2.33 7.68
C GLY A 85 -7.24 -3.47 7.71
N LEU A 86 -6.72 -3.79 8.90
CA LEU A 86 -5.79 -4.90 9.15
C LEU A 86 -6.51 -6.25 9.23
N VAL A 87 -7.78 -6.25 9.66
CA VAL A 87 -8.59 -7.43 10.01
C VAL A 87 -9.80 -7.59 9.10
N SER A 88 -9.67 -7.36 7.79
CA SER A 88 -10.71 -7.79 6.84
C SER A 88 -10.65 -9.31 6.71
N PRO A 89 -11.51 -10.07 7.42
CA PRO A 89 -11.41 -11.52 7.44
C PRO A 89 -11.85 -12.07 6.10
N LYS A 90 -11.23 -13.16 5.63
CA LYS A 90 -11.84 -13.91 4.53
C LYS A 90 -13.18 -14.47 5.00
N ILE A 91 -14.20 -14.33 4.16
CA ILE A 91 -15.48 -15.00 4.36
C ILE A 91 -15.23 -16.49 4.11
N ILE A 92 -15.49 -17.32 5.11
CA ILE A 92 -15.38 -18.78 4.98
C ILE A 92 -16.76 -19.30 4.65
N LEU A 93 -16.90 -19.92 3.49
CA LEU A 93 -18.16 -20.46 3.00
C LEU A 93 -18.03 -21.96 2.80
N THR A 94 -19.13 -22.68 3.00
CA THR A 94 -19.23 -24.05 2.52
C THR A 94 -19.48 -24.05 1.00
N PRO A 95 -19.11 -25.12 0.27
CA PRO A 95 -19.37 -25.21 -1.17
C PRO A 95 -20.85 -24.99 -1.52
N GLN A 96 -21.79 -25.48 -0.69
CA GLN A 96 -23.22 -25.31 -0.89
C GLN A 96 -23.66 -23.85 -0.77
N GLN A 97 -23.13 -23.11 0.21
CA GLN A 97 -23.42 -21.67 0.37
C GLN A 97 -22.89 -20.86 -0.80
N TYR A 98 -21.69 -21.21 -1.29
CA TYR A 98 -21.08 -20.55 -2.44
C TYR A 98 -21.92 -20.74 -3.71
N HIS A 99 -22.24 -21.99 -4.08
CA HIS A 99 -23.02 -22.28 -5.29
C HIS A 99 -24.44 -21.71 -5.21
N GLY A 100 -25.07 -21.77 -4.03
CA GLY A 100 -26.41 -21.19 -3.84
C GLY A 100 -26.47 -19.69 -4.11
N VAL A 101 -25.39 -18.94 -3.81
CA VAL A 101 -25.30 -17.51 -4.14
C VAL A 101 -24.88 -17.30 -5.59
N ALA A 102 -23.87 -18.04 -6.07
CA ALA A 102 -23.35 -17.88 -7.43
C ALA A 102 -24.41 -18.10 -8.51
N GLU A 103 -25.30 -19.08 -8.32
CA GLU A 103 -26.32 -19.46 -9.30
C GLU A 103 -27.71 -18.87 -9.00
N GLY A 104 -28.01 -18.61 -7.72
CA GLY A 104 -29.38 -18.30 -7.28
C GLY A 104 -29.63 -16.85 -6.84
N TYR A 105 -28.60 -16.03 -6.67
CA TYR A 105 -28.74 -14.65 -6.21
C TYR A 105 -28.89 -13.69 -7.40
N ASP A 106 -30.01 -12.97 -7.45
CA ASP A 106 -30.24 -11.88 -8.42
C ASP A 106 -29.78 -10.54 -7.83
N GLU A 107 -28.71 -9.99 -8.38
CA GLU A 107 -28.15 -8.72 -7.94
C GLU A 107 -28.95 -7.49 -8.38
N ASN A 108 -29.75 -7.62 -9.45
CA ASN A 108 -30.34 -6.47 -10.16
C ASN A 108 -31.23 -5.58 -9.28
N PRO A 109 -32.12 -6.12 -8.42
CA PRO A 109 -32.96 -5.29 -7.55
C PRO A 109 -32.12 -4.45 -6.57
N THR A 110 -31.12 -5.08 -5.94
CA THR A 110 -30.25 -4.42 -4.96
C THR A 110 -29.38 -3.36 -5.62
N VAL A 111 -28.73 -3.69 -6.74
CA VAL A 111 -27.88 -2.77 -7.50
C VAL A 111 -28.69 -1.57 -8.00
N SER A 112 -29.85 -1.82 -8.60
CA SER A 112 -30.70 -0.74 -9.13
C SER A 112 -31.14 0.20 -8.01
N ARG A 113 -31.58 -0.36 -6.88
CA ARG A 113 -32.03 0.44 -5.75
C ARG A 113 -30.91 1.25 -5.10
N CYS A 114 -29.72 0.68 -4.95
CA CYS A 114 -28.56 1.42 -4.44
C CYS A 114 -28.15 2.56 -5.38
N LYS A 115 -28.19 2.35 -6.71
CA LYS A 115 -27.96 3.42 -7.70
C LYS A 115 -28.99 4.54 -7.63
N GLU A 116 -30.27 4.21 -7.45
CA GLU A 116 -31.32 5.21 -7.26
C GLU A 116 -31.09 6.05 -6.00
N LEU A 117 -30.77 5.40 -4.88
CA LEU A 117 -30.49 6.08 -3.61
C LEU A 117 -29.25 6.98 -3.68
N ASP A 118 -28.18 6.52 -4.32
CA ASP A 118 -26.97 7.32 -4.55
C ASP A 118 -27.26 8.55 -5.43
N ARG A 119 -28.01 8.35 -6.52
CA ARG A 119 -28.45 9.44 -7.40
C ARG A 119 -29.31 10.46 -6.65
N GLU A 120 -30.32 10.02 -5.90
CA GLU A 120 -31.18 10.88 -5.08
C GLU A 120 -30.34 11.67 -4.06
N LYS A 121 -29.38 11.02 -3.39
CA LYS A 121 -28.45 11.67 -2.46
C LYS A 121 -27.62 12.76 -3.15
N ASN A 122 -27.03 12.46 -4.32
CA ASN A 122 -26.20 13.41 -5.05
C ASN A 122 -27.00 14.61 -5.59
N GLU A 123 -28.23 14.38 -6.05
CA GLU A 123 -29.17 15.45 -6.44
C GLU A 123 -29.52 16.35 -5.25
N LEU A 124 -29.76 15.77 -4.06
CA LEU A 124 -30.03 16.52 -2.82
C LEU A 124 -28.82 17.33 -2.36
N LEU A 125 -27.62 16.75 -2.37
CA LEU A 125 -26.38 17.45 -2.02
C LEU A 125 -26.14 18.64 -2.95
N THR A 126 -26.30 18.45 -4.26
CA THR A 126 -26.19 19.53 -5.24
C THR A 126 -27.21 20.64 -4.99
N ALA A 127 -28.45 20.27 -4.63
CA ALA A 127 -29.48 21.23 -4.29
C ALA A 127 -29.18 21.98 -2.98
N ILE A 128 -28.61 21.31 -1.98
CA ILE A 128 -28.17 21.93 -0.72
C ILE A 128 -27.07 22.95 -1.01
N THR A 129 -26.03 22.61 -1.76
CA THR A 129 -24.95 23.55 -2.10
C THR A 129 -25.46 24.80 -2.81
N LYS A 130 -26.46 24.65 -3.70
CA LYS A 130 -27.13 25.80 -4.34
C LYS A 130 -27.88 26.67 -3.32
N LEU A 131 -28.61 26.06 -2.40
CA LEU A 131 -29.34 26.77 -1.35
C LEU A 131 -28.40 27.44 -0.35
N GLU A 132 -27.29 26.79 0.02
CA GLU A 132 -26.24 27.36 0.87
C GLU A 132 -25.60 28.59 0.21
N THR A 133 -25.37 28.54 -1.10
CA THR A 133 -24.88 29.70 -1.86
C THR A 133 -25.88 30.86 -1.80
N ILE A 134 -27.17 30.60 -1.98
CA ILE A 134 -28.23 31.62 -1.87
C ILE A 134 -28.30 32.17 -0.44
N ALA A 135 -28.24 31.31 0.58
CA ALA A 135 -28.25 31.72 1.98
C ALA A 135 -27.04 32.61 2.31
N HIS A 136 -25.85 32.23 1.84
CA HIS A 136 -24.63 33.02 2.01
C HIS A 136 -24.74 34.39 1.31
N GLN A 137 -25.29 34.44 0.08
CA GLN A 137 -25.54 35.69 -0.63
C GLN A 137 -26.55 36.60 0.08
N LEU A 138 -27.56 36.04 0.76
CA LEU A 138 -28.58 36.78 1.49
C LEU A 138 -28.15 37.20 2.90
N SER A 139 -27.15 36.54 3.49
CA SER A 139 -26.69 36.77 4.87
C SER A 139 -26.35 38.24 5.18
N PRO A 140 -25.67 38.99 4.28
CA PRO A 140 -25.40 40.41 4.50
C PRO A 140 -26.65 41.32 4.36
N TRP A 141 -27.75 40.83 3.80
CA TRP A 141 -28.93 41.63 3.47
C TRP A 141 -30.11 41.40 4.43
N LEU A 142 -29.90 40.65 5.52
CA LEU A 142 -30.97 40.26 6.45
C LEU A 142 -31.65 41.43 7.19
N THR A 143 -30.97 42.56 7.30
CA THR A 143 -31.48 43.81 7.92
C THR A 143 -32.30 44.67 6.96
N LEU A 144 -32.44 44.25 5.70
CA LEU A 144 -33.23 44.96 4.71
C LEU A 144 -34.72 44.62 4.89
N ASP A 145 -35.52 45.62 5.25
CA ASP A 145 -36.95 45.45 5.58
C ASP A 145 -37.89 45.43 4.36
N CYS A 146 -37.39 45.72 3.16
CA CYS A 146 -38.19 45.75 1.93
C CYS A 146 -38.13 44.40 1.17
N PRO A 147 -39.21 44.03 0.46
CA PRO A 147 -39.19 42.90 -0.47
C PRO A 147 -38.20 43.12 -1.62
N LEU A 148 -37.44 42.08 -1.98
CA LEU A 148 -36.44 42.14 -3.06
C LEU A 148 -37.05 42.49 -4.42
N GLU A 149 -38.31 42.13 -4.65
CA GLU A 149 -39.06 42.43 -5.87
C GLU A 149 -39.56 43.88 -5.96
N GLU A 150 -39.54 44.62 -4.84
CA GLU A 150 -39.88 46.04 -4.78
C GLU A 150 -38.64 46.94 -4.94
N VAL A 151 -37.43 46.35 -4.96
CA VAL A 151 -36.18 47.04 -5.29
C VAL A 151 -36.09 47.20 -6.80
N VAL A 152 -37.01 47.97 -7.36
CA VAL A 152 -37.15 48.21 -8.80
C VAL A 152 -37.12 49.71 -9.06
N ALA A 153 -36.48 50.11 -10.16
CA ALA A 153 -36.50 51.48 -10.62
C ALA A 153 -37.95 51.94 -10.89
N THR A 154 -38.32 53.12 -10.40
CA THR A 154 -39.58 53.78 -10.73
C THR A 154 -39.42 54.64 -11.99
N GLU A 155 -40.47 55.36 -12.39
CA GLU A 155 -40.41 56.34 -13.49
C GLU A 155 -39.39 57.46 -13.23
N HIS A 156 -39.14 57.81 -11.97
CA HIS A 156 -38.29 58.94 -11.58
C HIS A 156 -37.07 58.57 -10.74
N THR A 157 -37.04 57.36 -10.16
CA THR A 157 -35.93 56.89 -9.32
C THR A 157 -35.33 55.59 -9.81
N ALA A 158 -34.01 55.44 -9.66
CA ALA A 158 -33.29 54.18 -9.82
C ALA A 158 -32.80 53.70 -8.45
N ILE A 159 -32.82 52.39 -8.21
CA ILE A 159 -32.38 51.78 -6.95
C ILE A 159 -31.39 50.67 -7.27
N PHE A 160 -30.28 50.65 -6.54
CA PHE A 160 -29.18 49.70 -6.67
C PHE A 160 -28.88 49.07 -5.31
N LEU A 161 -28.57 47.78 -5.34
CA LEU A 161 -27.95 47.08 -4.23
C LEU A 161 -26.53 46.72 -4.67
N GLY A 162 -25.57 46.90 -3.79
CA GLY A 162 -24.21 46.48 -4.10
C GLY A 162 -23.25 46.64 -2.95
N THR A 163 -22.01 46.36 -3.26
CA THR A 163 -20.90 46.36 -2.32
C THR A 163 -19.85 47.36 -2.73
N MET A 164 -19.22 48.01 -1.75
CA MET A 164 -18.12 48.95 -1.98
C MET A 164 -17.01 48.72 -0.95
N PRO A 165 -15.72 48.84 -1.32
CA PRO A 165 -14.61 48.78 -0.37
C PRO A 165 -14.78 49.83 0.74
N VAL A 166 -14.45 49.47 1.98
CA VAL A 166 -14.58 50.38 3.14
C VAL A 166 -13.75 51.66 2.95
N GLU A 167 -12.57 51.54 2.34
CA GLU A 167 -11.66 52.66 2.05
C GLU A 167 -12.29 53.70 1.12
N SER A 168 -13.18 53.27 0.22
CA SER A 168 -13.84 54.13 -0.78
C SER A 168 -15.10 54.84 -0.25
N MET A 169 -15.52 54.58 0.99
CA MET A 169 -16.69 55.20 1.60
C MET A 169 -16.52 56.71 1.82
N GLU A 170 -15.33 57.16 2.23
CA GLU A 170 -15.08 58.58 2.49
C GLU A 170 -15.09 59.38 1.18
N ASP A 171 -14.48 58.85 0.13
CA ASP A 171 -14.50 59.42 -1.22
C ASP A 171 -15.92 59.45 -1.80
N PHE A 172 -16.74 58.42 -1.55
CA PHE A 172 -18.15 58.42 -1.95
C PHE A 172 -18.95 59.52 -1.27
N HIS A 173 -18.76 59.73 0.04
CA HIS A 173 -19.43 60.81 0.77
C HIS A 173 -19.04 62.20 0.27
N GLN A 174 -17.77 62.40 -0.11
CA GLN A 174 -17.30 63.66 -0.70
C GLN A 174 -17.85 63.86 -2.12
N GLY A 175 -17.78 62.84 -2.97
CA GLY A 175 -18.22 62.91 -4.37
C GLY A 175 -19.75 63.02 -4.55
N SER A 176 -20.54 62.56 -3.59
CA SER A 176 -22.01 62.66 -3.61
C SER A 176 -22.56 63.92 -2.93
N TYR A 177 -21.72 64.76 -2.32
CA TYR A 177 -22.15 65.92 -1.51
C TYR A 177 -23.00 66.93 -2.29
N GLU A 178 -22.62 67.26 -3.53
CA GLU A 178 -23.36 68.19 -4.40
C GLU A 178 -24.74 67.65 -4.83
N MET A 179 -24.97 66.35 -4.62
CA MET A 179 -26.15 65.62 -5.07
C MET A 179 -26.94 65.04 -3.90
N ALA A 180 -26.59 65.38 -2.66
CA ALA A 180 -27.14 64.77 -1.45
C ALA A 180 -28.68 64.85 -1.38
N ASP A 181 -29.28 65.92 -1.90
CA ASP A 181 -30.74 66.10 -1.93
C ASP A 181 -31.47 65.19 -2.94
N GLN A 182 -30.72 64.53 -3.83
CA GLN A 182 -31.24 63.68 -4.91
C GLN A 182 -30.81 62.21 -4.77
N ILE A 183 -30.12 61.87 -3.67
CA ILE A 183 -29.57 60.54 -3.39
C ILE A 183 -30.03 60.07 -2.01
N PHE A 184 -30.40 58.80 -1.93
CA PHE A 184 -30.64 58.06 -0.71
C PHE A 184 -29.62 56.93 -0.59
N VAL A 185 -28.86 56.87 0.49
CA VAL A 185 -27.89 55.79 0.75
C VAL A 185 -28.18 55.19 2.11
N LYS A 186 -28.34 53.86 2.16
CA LYS A 186 -28.49 53.08 3.39
C LYS A 186 -27.44 51.99 3.44
N ALA A 187 -26.58 52.02 4.46
CA ALA A 187 -25.72 50.88 4.78
C ALA A 187 -26.57 49.75 5.38
N VAL A 188 -26.53 48.59 4.74
CA VAL A 188 -27.29 47.40 5.12
C VAL A 188 -26.46 46.54 6.06
N HIS A 189 -25.17 46.36 5.75
CA HIS A 189 -24.21 45.58 6.53
C HIS A 189 -22.78 46.07 6.32
N HIS A 190 -21.89 45.73 7.25
CA HIS A 190 -20.49 46.13 7.22
C HIS A 190 -19.60 44.95 7.59
N ASP A 191 -18.80 44.52 6.62
CA ASP A 191 -17.71 43.55 6.80
C ASP A 191 -16.37 44.32 6.92
N PRO A 192 -15.30 43.67 7.42
CA PRO A 192 -14.00 44.32 7.61
C PRO A 192 -13.39 44.96 6.35
N GLU A 193 -13.70 44.42 5.16
CA GLU A 193 -13.13 44.87 3.88
C GLU A 193 -14.17 45.56 2.98
N VAL A 194 -15.47 45.29 3.18
CA VAL A 194 -16.55 45.67 2.25
C VAL A 194 -17.78 46.16 3.01
N THR A 195 -18.43 47.21 2.50
CA THR A 195 -19.73 47.70 2.99
C THR A 195 -20.84 47.40 1.99
N TYR A 196 -21.97 46.87 2.49
CA TYR A 196 -23.16 46.57 1.69
C TYR A 196 -24.12 47.75 1.73
N LEU A 197 -24.49 48.26 0.57
CA LEU A 197 -25.21 49.51 0.41
C LEU A 197 -26.47 49.32 -0.43
N MET A 198 -27.52 50.01 -0.04
CA MET A 198 -28.69 50.30 -0.87
C MET A 198 -28.65 51.77 -1.26
N ILE A 199 -28.60 52.05 -2.57
CA ILE A 199 -28.51 53.39 -3.13
C ILE A 199 -29.72 53.65 -4.00
N GLY A 200 -30.50 54.69 -3.68
CA GLY A 200 -31.58 55.21 -4.52
C GLY A 200 -31.20 56.59 -5.05
N CYS A 201 -31.44 56.89 -6.32
CA CYS A 201 -31.18 58.22 -6.89
C CYS A 201 -32.25 58.65 -7.89
N HIS A 202 -32.40 59.96 -8.10
CA HIS A 202 -33.23 60.49 -9.17
C HIS A 202 -32.61 60.21 -10.55
N ARG A 203 -33.43 59.88 -11.55
CA ARG A 203 -32.95 59.51 -12.90
C ARG A 203 -32.10 60.58 -13.59
N ASP A 204 -32.33 61.85 -13.28
CA ASP A 204 -31.55 62.98 -13.85
C ASP A 204 -30.07 62.93 -13.47
N VAL A 205 -29.77 62.32 -12.32
CA VAL A 205 -28.45 62.22 -11.70
C VAL A 205 -27.82 60.83 -11.88
N LEU A 206 -28.59 59.88 -12.44
CA LEU A 206 -28.17 58.50 -12.66
C LEU A 206 -26.82 58.36 -13.40
N PRO A 207 -26.54 59.09 -14.51
CA PRO A 207 -25.28 58.93 -15.23
C PRO A 207 -24.07 59.28 -14.35
N GLN A 208 -24.17 60.38 -13.61
CA GLN A 208 -23.11 60.92 -12.76
C GLN A 208 -22.81 59.99 -11.57
N ILE A 209 -23.84 59.43 -10.93
CA ILE A 209 -23.67 58.45 -9.85
C ILE A 209 -23.13 57.13 -10.37
N SER A 210 -23.62 56.65 -11.51
CA SER A 210 -23.14 55.38 -12.08
C SER A 210 -21.64 55.44 -12.39
N ASP A 211 -21.16 56.59 -12.89
CA ASP A 211 -19.75 56.82 -13.11
C ASP A 211 -18.98 56.89 -11.78
N LEU A 212 -19.48 57.62 -10.78
CA LEU A 212 -18.86 57.70 -9.45
C LEU A 212 -18.73 56.31 -8.79
N LEU A 213 -19.82 55.53 -8.78
CA LEU A 213 -19.84 54.18 -8.21
C LEU A 213 -18.84 53.26 -8.90
N ARG A 214 -18.74 53.33 -10.23
CA ARG A 214 -17.77 52.53 -11.00
C ARG A 214 -16.32 52.90 -10.70
N HIS A 215 -16.00 54.18 -10.50
CA HIS A 215 -14.64 54.62 -10.13
C HIS A 215 -14.25 54.18 -8.72
N LEU A 216 -15.23 54.06 -7.82
CA LEU A 216 -15.05 53.65 -6.43
C LEU A 216 -15.15 52.14 -6.19
N GLY A 217 -15.17 51.34 -7.27
CA GLY A 217 -15.18 49.88 -7.19
C GLY A 217 -16.50 49.30 -6.67
N PHE A 218 -17.62 49.98 -6.88
CA PHE A 218 -18.94 49.46 -6.53
C PHE A 218 -19.31 48.27 -7.42
N GLU A 219 -19.65 47.14 -6.80
CA GLU A 219 -20.16 45.95 -7.48
C GLU A 219 -21.65 45.79 -7.22
N GLU A 220 -22.45 45.79 -8.29
CA GLU A 220 -23.89 45.64 -8.20
C GLU A 220 -24.28 44.18 -7.90
N VAL A 221 -25.12 44.00 -6.88
CA VAL A 221 -25.65 42.72 -6.44
C VAL A 221 -27.12 42.63 -6.85
N THR A 222 -27.47 41.60 -7.60
CA THR A 222 -28.85 41.35 -8.04
C THR A 222 -29.35 40.00 -7.52
N PHE A 223 -30.65 39.94 -7.23
CA PHE A 223 -31.32 38.74 -6.71
C PHE A 223 -32.37 38.20 -7.69
N PRO A 224 -31.96 37.72 -8.88
CA PRO A 224 -32.91 37.27 -9.88
C PRO A 224 -33.71 36.05 -9.40
N GLY A 225 -35.04 36.14 -9.46
CA GLY A 225 -35.94 35.03 -9.14
C GLY A 225 -36.24 34.82 -7.64
N LEU A 226 -35.70 35.65 -6.74
CA LEU A 226 -36.05 35.66 -5.31
C LEU A 226 -37.18 36.67 -5.05
N ARG A 227 -38.15 36.32 -4.21
CA ARG A 227 -39.32 37.14 -3.87
C ARG A 227 -39.55 37.17 -2.37
N GLY A 228 -40.04 38.29 -1.85
CA GLY A 228 -40.21 38.52 -0.41
C GLY A 228 -39.00 39.20 0.25
N ARG A 229 -39.06 39.33 1.58
CA ARG A 229 -38.00 39.98 2.36
C ARG A 229 -36.77 39.08 2.49
N PRO A 230 -35.54 39.60 2.44
CA PRO A 230 -34.31 38.80 2.55
C PRO A 230 -34.30 37.85 3.75
N ARG A 231 -34.77 38.32 4.91
CA ARG A 231 -34.87 37.49 6.12
C ARG A 231 -35.84 36.32 5.96
N GLU A 232 -37.02 36.54 5.39
CA GLU A 232 -38.02 35.49 5.16
C GLU A 232 -37.52 34.47 4.14
N VAL A 233 -36.89 34.93 3.06
CA VAL A 233 -36.29 34.05 2.03
C VAL A 233 -35.13 33.24 2.60
N TYR A 234 -34.30 33.85 3.45
CA TYR A 234 -33.20 33.19 4.13
C TYR A 234 -33.71 32.10 5.09
N GLU A 235 -34.69 32.41 5.94
CA GLU A 235 -35.31 31.44 6.86
C GLU A 235 -35.94 30.27 6.08
N GLN A 236 -36.69 30.54 5.00
CA GLN A 236 -37.23 29.50 4.12
C GLN A 236 -36.14 28.65 3.45
N THR A 237 -35.02 29.26 3.09
CA THR A 237 -33.88 28.58 2.46
C THR A 237 -33.23 27.63 3.47
N LEU A 238 -33.04 28.06 4.72
CA LEU A 238 -32.55 27.20 5.79
C LEU A 238 -33.50 26.04 6.08
N THR A 239 -34.82 26.28 6.15
CA THR A 239 -35.80 25.19 6.33
C THR A 239 -35.73 24.17 5.19
N LYS A 240 -35.58 24.61 3.93
CA LYS A 240 -35.40 23.71 2.78
C LYS A 240 -34.09 22.92 2.86
N ILE A 241 -33.02 23.51 3.39
CA ILE A 241 -31.74 22.80 3.62
C ILE A 241 -31.96 21.72 4.68
N GLU A 242 -32.59 22.05 5.82
CA GLU A 242 -32.89 21.10 6.89
C GLU A 242 -33.76 19.93 6.42
N GLU A 243 -34.80 20.20 5.63
CA GLU A 243 -35.65 19.16 5.02
C GLU A 243 -34.85 18.21 4.12
N LYS A 244 -33.96 18.75 3.28
CA LYS A 244 -33.10 17.95 2.41
C LYS A 244 -32.06 17.16 3.18
N LEU A 245 -31.47 17.72 4.24
CA LEU A 245 -30.56 17.02 5.13
C LEU A 245 -31.26 15.87 5.85
N ARG A 246 -32.50 16.08 6.32
CA ARG A 246 -33.33 15.01 6.88
C ARG A 246 -33.60 13.91 5.86
N ARG A 247 -33.89 14.28 4.60
CA ARG A 247 -34.07 13.29 3.53
C ARG A 247 -32.80 12.47 3.26
N ILE A 248 -31.63 13.10 3.30
CA ILE A 248 -30.34 12.38 3.20
C ILE A 248 -30.17 11.38 4.36
N GLN A 249 -30.54 11.76 5.58
CA GLN A 249 -30.51 10.84 6.73
C GLN A 249 -31.46 9.65 6.55
N GLU A 250 -32.66 9.87 5.99
CA GLU A 250 -33.60 8.79 5.65
C GLU A 250 -33.04 7.84 4.60
N ILE A 251 -32.37 8.37 3.57
CA ILE A 251 -31.66 7.57 2.55
C ILE A 251 -30.56 6.72 3.20
N GLU A 252 -29.79 7.27 4.14
CA GLU A 252 -28.75 6.53 4.85
C GLU A 252 -29.34 5.40 5.71
N VAL A 253 -30.46 5.63 6.39
CA VAL A 253 -31.18 4.59 7.14
C VAL A 253 -31.69 3.50 6.21
N THR A 254 -32.32 3.87 5.09
CA THR A 254 -32.82 2.93 4.08
C THR A 254 -31.68 2.10 3.48
N SER A 255 -30.54 2.73 3.22
CA SER A 255 -29.35 2.06 2.66
C SER A 255 -28.77 1.00 3.61
N ARG A 256 -29.00 1.13 4.93
CA ARG A 256 -28.55 0.11 5.90
C ARG A 256 -29.29 -1.21 5.78
N GLU A 257 -30.50 -1.23 5.22
CA GLU A 257 -31.25 -2.48 5.01
C GLU A 257 -30.52 -3.39 4.02
N TYR A 258 -29.89 -2.80 3.00
CA TYR A 258 -29.10 -3.50 1.98
C TYR A 258 -27.71 -3.93 2.46
N LEU A 259 -27.27 -3.54 3.66
CA LEU A 259 -26.01 -4.04 4.22
C LEU A 259 -26.00 -5.55 4.44
N ARG A 260 -27.20 -6.17 4.56
CA ARG A 260 -27.35 -7.63 4.68
C ARG A 260 -26.95 -8.35 3.38
N GLU A 261 -27.27 -7.74 2.24
CA GLU A 261 -26.97 -8.29 0.90
C GLU A 261 -25.50 -8.09 0.50
N ARG A 262 -24.75 -7.26 1.23
CA ARG A 262 -23.33 -6.99 0.96
C ARG A 262 -22.52 -8.28 0.84
N GLN A 263 -22.75 -9.25 1.73
CA GLN A 263 -22.01 -10.51 1.69
C GLN A 263 -22.29 -11.28 0.39
N ASN A 264 -23.55 -11.34 -0.05
CA ASN A 264 -23.94 -12.01 -1.29
C ASN A 264 -23.32 -11.31 -2.51
N LEU A 265 -23.34 -9.97 -2.53
CA LEU A 265 -22.69 -9.16 -3.56
C LEU A 265 -21.17 -9.38 -3.61
N GLN A 266 -20.50 -9.53 -2.46
CA GLN A 266 -19.06 -9.84 -2.42
C GLN A 266 -18.77 -11.22 -3.03
N ILE A 267 -19.56 -12.23 -2.68
CA ILE A 267 -19.43 -13.60 -3.21
C ILE A 267 -19.64 -13.60 -4.73
N LEU A 268 -20.72 -12.97 -5.19
CA LEU A 268 -21.02 -12.89 -6.62
C LEU A 268 -19.94 -12.11 -7.38
N CYS A 269 -19.46 -11.00 -6.84
CA CYS A 269 -18.36 -10.23 -7.44
C CYS A 269 -17.10 -11.08 -7.59
N ASP A 270 -16.72 -11.83 -6.55
CA ASP A 270 -15.56 -12.73 -6.60
C ASP A 270 -15.76 -13.87 -7.61
N HIS A 271 -16.97 -14.44 -7.70
CA HIS A 271 -17.33 -15.46 -8.67
C HIS A 271 -17.23 -14.96 -10.12
N LEU A 272 -17.91 -13.86 -10.44
CA LEU A 272 -17.88 -13.25 -11.78
C LEU A 272 -16.45 -12.81 -12.14
N SER A 273 -15.70 -12.27 -11.19
CA SER A 273 -14.28 -11.90 -11.40
C SER A 273 -13.39 -13.12 -11.64
N SER A 274 -13.75 -14.29 -11.09
CA SER A 274 -13.05 -15.55 -11.35
C SER A 274 -13.37 -16.06 -12.75
N GLN A 275 -14.65 -16.08 -13.13
CA GLN A 275 -15.10 -16.44 -14.47
C GLN A 275 -14.44 -15.56 -15.55
N LEU A 276 -14.46 -14.24 -15.36
CA LEU A 276 -13.80 -13.29 -16.27
C LEU A 276 -12.30 -13.59 -16.44
N ARG A 277 -11.59 -14.01 -15.38
CA ARG A 277 -10.17 -14.42 -15.51
C ARG A 277 -10.02 -15.70 -16.32
N CYS A 278 -10.92 -16.67 -16.13
CA CYS A 278 -10.93 -17.90 -16.89
C CYS A 278 -11.27 -17.68 -18.37
N GLU A 279 -12.09 -16.69 -18.71
CA GLU A 279 -12.34 -16.33 -20.10
C GLU A 279 -11.13 -15.61 -20.70
N ARG A 280 -10.61 -14.58 -20.03
CA ARG A 280 -9.45 -13.81 -20.50
C ARG A 280 -8.20 -14.65 -20.69
N ILE A 281 -7.92 -15.60 -19.79
CA ILE A 281 -6.71 -16.42 -19.89
C ILE A 281 -6.71 -17.30 -21.15
N GLN A 282 -7.89 -17.58 -21.72
CA GLN A 282 -8.00 -18.37 -22.95
C GLN A 282 -7.46 -17.64 -24.19
N THR A 283 -7.32 -16.31 -24.13
CA THR A 283 -6.68 -15.51 -25.19
C THR A 283 -5.21 -15.88 -25.37
N ASN A 284 -4.55 -16.30 -24.28
CA ASN A 284 -3.15 -16.73 -24.26
C ASN A 284 -2.93 -18.12 -24.87
N PHE A 285 -4.00 -18.84 -25.23
CA PHE A 285 -3.89 -20.21 -25.75
C PHE A 285 -3.66 -20.20 -27.26
N GLY A 286 -2.89 -21.19 -27.73
CA GLY A 286 -2.79 -21.50 -29.14
C GLY A 286 -3.95 -22.39 -29.57
N ARG A 287 -4.48 -22.21 -30.78
CA ARG A 287 -5.60 -23.01 -31.29
C ARG A 287 -5.32 -23.54 -32.69
N THR A 288 -5.77 -24.77 -32.93
CA THR A 288 -5.91 -25.37 -34.26
C THR A 288 -7.40 -25.57 -34.56
N ALA A 289 -7.73 -26.27 -35.65
CA ALA A 289 -9.12 -26.57 -35.98
C ALA A 289 -9.86 -27.34 -34.86
N THR A 290 -9.17 -28.30 -34.22
CA THR A 290 -9.78 -29.26 -33.27
C THR A 290 -9.09 -29.30 -31.91
N VAL A 291 -7.84 -28.84 -31.81
CA VAL A 291 -7.03 -28.92 -30.58
C VAL A 291 -6.68 -27.54 -30.07
N SER A 292 -6.78 -27.36 -28.76
CA SER A 292 -6.28 -26.20 -28.02
C SER A 292 -4.97 -26.55 -27.32
N VAL A 293 -4.05 -25.59 -27.36
CA VAL A 293 -2.70 -25.69 -26.83
C VAL A 293 -2.55 -24.70 -25.69
N ILE A 294 -2.27 -25.21 -24.50
CA ILE A 294 -2.03 -24.41 -23.29
C ILE A 294 -0.58 -24.62 -22.88
N GLU A 295 0.15 -23.55 -22.59
CA GLU A 295 1.50 -23.66 -22.03
C GLU A 295 1.58 -23.04 -20.66
N GLY A 296 2.46 -23.60 -19.84
CA GLY A 296 2.74 -23.03 -18.55
C GLY A 296 3.86 -23.71 -17.79
N TRP A 297 4.10 -23.19 -16.60
CA TRP A 297 5.14 -23.66 -15.70
C TRP A 297 4.53 -24.29 -14.45
N ILE A 298 5.06 -25.45 -14.07
CA ILE A 298 4.67 -26.19 -12.88
C ILE A 298 5.91 -26.59 -12.07
N PRO A 299 5.86 -26.62 -10.72
CA PRO A 299 6.93 -27.21 -9.93
C PRO A 299 7.14 -28.68 -10.32
N LYS A 300 8.38 -29.07 -10.65
CA LYS A 300 8.72 -30.42 -11.12
C LYS A 300 8.31 -31.52 -10.13
N ALA A 301 8.27 -31.21 -8.83
CA ALA A 301 7.80 -32.12 -7.80
C ALA A 301 6.29 -32.45 -7.91
N ARG A 302 5.49 -31.52 -8.44
CA ARG A 302 4.02 -31.65 -8.56
C ARG A 302 3.57 -32.20 -9.91
N LEU A 303 4.44 -32.19 -10.91
CA LEU A 303 4.13 -32.62 -12.29
C LEU A 303 3.43 -33.99 -12.36
N LYS A 304 3.98 -35.01 -11.72
CA LYS A 304 3.41 -36.38 -11.79
C LYS A 304 1.99 -36.46 -11.21
N ALA A 305 1.75 -35.75 -10.11
CA ALA A 305 0.44 -35.74 -9.45
C ALA A 305 -0.58 -34.99 -10.31
N PHE A 306 -0.17 -33.86 -10.90
CA PHE A 306 -0.96 -33.07 -11.83
C PHE A 306 -1.35 -33.89 -13.07
N GLU A 307 -0.38 -34.55 -13.70
CA GLU A 307 -0.59 -35.41 -14.88
C GLU A 307 -1.55 -36.56 -14.58
N THR A 308 -1.37 -37.25 -13.46
CA THR A 308 -2.26 -38.34 -13.03
C THR A 308 -3.69 -37.86 -12.77
N THR A 309 -3.86 -36.62 -12.32
CA THR A 309 -5.19 -36.07 -12.03
C THR A 309 -5.94 -35.74 -13.32
N LEU A 310 -5.28 -35.04 -14.25
CA LEU A 310 -5.90 -34.64 -15.52
C LEU A 310 -6.21 -35.84 -16.41
N THR A 311 -5.28 -36.78 -16.56
CA THR A 311 -5.47 -37.99 -17.40
C THR A 311 -6.54 -38.95 -16.88
N ARG A 312 -6.99 -38.81 -15.63
CA ARG A 312 -8.12 -39.58 -15.07
C ARG A 312 -9.47 -38.94 -15.35
N GLU A 313 -9.51 -37.62 -15.49
CA GLU A 313 -10.75 -36.85 -15.61
C GLU A 313 -11.09 -36.50 -17.06
N PHE A 314 -10.07 -36.47 -17.93
CA PHE A 314 -10.17 -36.15 -19.35
C PHE A 314 -9.51 -37.26 -20.17
N GLU A 315 -10.24 -37.83 -21.12
CA GLU A 315 -9.73 -38.92 -21.97
C GLU A 315 -8.79 -38.41 -23.07
N ASP A 316 -9.04 -37.19 -23.59
CA ASP A 316 -8.34 -36.60 -24.73
C ASP A 316 -7.34 -35.49 -24.34
N VAL A 317 -6.68 -35.63 -23.18
CA VAL A 317 -5.65 -34.69 -22.71
C VAL A 317 -4.25 -35.30 -22.81
N ALA A 318 -3.35 -34.61 -23.52
CA ALA A 318 -1.94 -34.95 -23.56
C ALA A 318 -1.09 -33.85 -22.90
N ILE A 319 -0.20 -34.24 -21.99
CA ILE A 319 0.70 -33.33 -21.29
C ILE A 319 2.13 -33.64 -21.70
N VAL A 320 2.81 -32.66 -22.29
CA VAL A 320 4.16 -32.80 -22.82
C VAL A 320 5.10 -31.88 -22.03
N PRO A 321 6.10 -32.43 -21.31
CA PRO A 321 7.14 -31.62 -20.71
C PRO A 321 8.06 -31.04 -21.80
N LEU A 322 8.28 -29.73 -21.74
CA LEU A 322 9.16 -29.00 -22.64
C LEU A 322 10.47 -28.66 -21.91
N ASP A 323 11.60 -28.80 -22.61
CA ASP A 323 12.86 -28.27 -22.13
C ASP A 323 12.92 -26.76 -22.41
N PRO A 324 13.06 -25.91 -21.38
CA PRO A 324 13.03 -24.47 -21.57
C PRO A 324 14.28 -24.00 -22.32
N SER A 325 14.10 -23.02 -23.21
CA SER A 325 15.20 -22.41 -23.94
C SER A 325 16.13 -21.64 -22.99
N ALA A 326 17.38 -21.39 -23.39
CA ALA A 326 18.33 -20.63 -22.58
C ALA A 326 17.90 -19.17 -22.32
N GLN A 327 16.96 -18.65 -23.12
CA GLN A 327 16.44 -17.29 -23.04
C GLN A 327 15.16 -17.17 -22.20
N GLU A 328 14.44 -18.28 -21.98
CA GLU A 328 13.25 -18.29 -21.14
C GLU A 328 13.59 -18.33 -19.65
N ALA A 329 13.09 -17.36 -18.89
CA ALA A 329 13.22 -17.31 -17.44
C ALA A 329 12.00 -17.99 -16.78
N PRO A 330 12.18 -19.11 -16.05
CA PRO A 330 11.08 -19.73 -15.31
C PRO A 330 10.55 -18.79 -14.21
N PRO A 331 9.25 -18.86 -13.88
CA PRO A 331 8.71 -18.16 -12.73
C PRO A 331 9.32 -18.69 -11.43
N VAL A 332 9.35 -17.83 -10.42
CA VAL A 332 9.99 -18.15 -9.13
C VAL A 332 8.94 -18.63 -8.15
N CYS A 333 9.07 -19.88 -7.69
CA CYS A 333 8.22 -20.46 -6.65
C CYS A 333 9.09 -20.79 -5.43
N LEU A 334 8.77 -20.19 -4.29
CA LEU A 334 9.44 -20.46 -3.02
C LEU A 334 8.72 -21.57 -2.25
N GLU A 335 9.38 -22.72 -2.13
CA GLU A 335 9.03 -23.83 -1.25
C GLU A 335 9.94 -23.79 -0.01
N ASN A 336 9.72 -22.81 0.87
CA ASN A 336 10.39 -22.80 2.17
C ASN A 336 9.78 -23.85 3.11
N SER A 337 10.65 -24.55 3.83
CA SER A 337 10.25 -25.49 4.87
C SER A 337 9.43 -24.79 5.95
N GLU A 338 8.40 -25.50 6.40
CA GLU A 338 7.25 -25.07 7.18
C GLU A 338 7.50 -24.07 8.34
N ASN A 339 6.53 -23.17 8.50
CA ASN A 339 6.18 -22.25 9.59
C ASN A 339 7.22 -21.23 10.11
N LEU A 340 8.51 -21.55 10.19
CA LEU A 340 9.50 -20.68 10.86
C LEU A 340 10.10 -19.61 9.94
N VAL A 341 10.45 -19.97 8.70
CA VAL A 341 11.10 -19.03 7.75
C VAL A 341 10.08 -18.26 6.91
N ARG A 342 8.93 -18.89 6.61
CA ARG A 342 7.88 -18.36 5.75
C ARG A 342 7.42 -16.93 6.09
N PRO A 343 7.31 -16.51 7.36
CA PRO A 343 6.91 -15.14 7.67
C PRO A 343 7.95 -14.08 7.23
N PHE A 344 9.23 -14.45 7.20
CA PHE A 344 10.33 -13.57 6.81
C PHE A 344 10.43 -13.35 5.30
N GLU A 345 9.76 -14.17 4.48
CA GLU A 345 9.67 -13.99 3.02
C GLU A 345 9.09 -12.62 2.65
N VAL A 346 8.22 -12.03 3.48
CA VAL A 346 7.65 -10.69 3.23
C VAL A 346 8.75 -9.65 3.10
N VAL A 347 9.79 -9.75 3.92
CA VAL A 347 10.92 -8.82 3.87
C VAL A 347 11.68 -9.00 2.57
N THR A 348 11.91 -10.24 2.15
CA THR A 348 12.54 -10.55 0.86
C THR A 348 11.71 -10.06 -0.33
N GLU A 349 10.40 -10.31 -0.32
CA GLU A 349 9.46 -9.87 -1.36
C GLU A 349 9.46 -8.34 -1.55
N LEU A 350 9.65 -7.56 -0.48
CA LEU A 350 9.76 -6.09 -0.55
C LEU A 350 10.99 -5.59 -1.32
N TYR A 351 12.12 -6.32 -1.25
CA TYR A 351 13.34 -5.99 -2.00
C TYR A 351 13.38 -6.62 -3.40
N GLY A 352 12.45 -7.53 -3.69
CA GLY A 352 12.32 -8.21 -4.97
C GLY A 352 12.50 -9.73 -4.86
N MET A 353 11.83 -10.46 -5.75
CA MET A 353 11.94 -11.91 -5.82
C MET A 353 13.34 -12.32 -6.30
N PRO A 354 13.96 -13.36 -5.70
CA PRO A 354 15.25 -13.86 -6.15
C PRO A 354 15.14 -14.40 -7.58
N HIS A 355 16.22 -14.39 -8.35
CA HIS A 355 16.19 -15.04 -9.66
C HIS A 355 15.98 -16.56 -9.50
N ALA A 356 15.37 -17.21 -10.50
CA ALA A 356 15.03 -18.63 -10.44
C ALA A 356 16.23 -19.58 -10.24
N ARG A 357 17.45 -19.10 -10.49
CA ARG A 357 18.71 -19.84 -10.29
C ARG A 357 19.49 -19.40 -9.05
N GLU A 358 18.95 -18.48 -8.27
CA GLU A 358 19.58 -17.93 -7.06
C GLU A 358 19.09 -18.62 -5.79
N PHE A 359 19.83 -18.40 -4.70
CA PHE A 359 19.40 -18.83 -3.38
C PHE A 359 18.30 -17.91 -2.88
N ASP A 360 17.29 -18.48 -2.23
CA ASP A 360 16.38 -17.68 -1.43
C ASP A 360 17.15 -17.06 -0.25
N PRO A 361 17.17 -15.73 -0.11
CA PRO A 361 17.81 -15.07 1.02
C PRO A 361 16.98 -15.19 2.31
N SER A 362 15.69 -15.54 2.26
CA SER A 362 14.77 -15.55 3.41
C SER A 362 15.28 -16.36 4.62
N PRO A 363 15.77 -17.62 4.46
CA PRO A 363 16.27 -18.42 5.60
C PRO A 363 17.51 -17.81 6.24
N PHE A 364 18.33 -17.12 5.46
CA PHE A 364 19.58 -16.50 5.90
C PHE A 364 19.32 -15.15 6.57
N LEU A 365 18.29 -14.44 6.13
CA LEU A 365 17.84 -13.16 6.68
C LEU A 365 17.11 -13.35 8.02
N ALA A 366 16.26 -14.38 8.13
CA ALA A 366 15.38 -14.63 9.27
C ALA A 366 16.05 -14.50 10.66
N PRO A 367 17.20 -15.15 10.97
CA PRO A 367 17.80 -15.07 12.30
C PRO A 367 18.30 -13.67 12.66
N PHE A 368 18.90 -12.95 11.71
CA PHE A 368 19.39 -11.59 11.92
C PHE A 368 18.24 -10.61 12.08
N PHE A 369 17.23 -10.71 11.22
CA PHE A 369 16.03 -9.88 11.34
C PHE A 369 15.32 -10.11 12.67
N PHE A 370 15.18 -11.36 13.11
CA PHE A 370 14.62 -11.70 14.41
C PHE A 370 15.38 -10.96 15.52
N VAL A 371 16.71 -11.07 15.59
CA VAL A 371 17.51 -10.42 16.63
C VAL A 371 17.41 -8.89 16.58
N PHE A 372 17.57 -8.27 15.41
CA PHE A 372 17.54 -6.81 15.30
C PHE A 372 16.19 -6.20 15.61
N PHE A 373 15.10 -6.86 15.20
CA PHE A 373 13.75 -6.40 15.55
C PHE A 373 13.57 -6.30 17.07
N GLY A 374 14.08 -7.30 17.80
CA GLY A 374 14.05 -7.29 19.27
C GLY A 374 14.92 -6.18 19.85
N LEU A 375 16.13 -5.99 19.32
CA LEU A 375 17.09 -4.96 19.75
C LEU A 375 16.65 -3.52 19.44
N CYS A 376 15.72 -3.29 18.50
CA CYS A 376 15.18 -1.95 18.24
C CYS A 376 14.09 -1.54 19.23
N ILE A 377 13.29 -2.49 19.74
CA ILE A 377 12.18 -2.17 20.65
C ILE A 377 12.62 -2.29 22.11
N THR A 378 13.44 -3.29 22.46
CA THR A 378 14.07 -3.48 23.79
C THR A 378 13.15 -3.48 25.01
N ASP A 379 11.84 -3.66 24.82
CA ASP A 379 10.85 -3.67 25.91
C ASP A 379 9.99 -4.93 25.87
N ALA A 380 10.15 -5.77 26.89
CA ALA A 380 9.48 -7.06 26.99
C ALA A 380 7.96 -6.93 27.10
N ALA A 381 7.44 -5.87 27.73
CA ALA A 381 6.01 -5.69 27.91
C ALA A 381 5.31 -5.34 26.60
N TYR A 382 5.90 -4.45 25.79
CA TYR A 382 5.42 -4.22 24.43
C TYR A 382 5.52 -5.48 23.57
N GLY A 383 6.60 -6.26 23.73
CA GLY A 383 6.75 -7.57 23.09
C GLY A 383 5.61 -8.54 23.43
N ILE A 384 5.19 -8.61 24.70
CA ILE A 384 4.07 -9.44 25.15
C ILE A 384 2.76 -8.98 24.50
N ILE A 385 2.48 -7.67 24.50
CA ILE A 385 1.26 -7.11 23.90
C ILE A 385 1.20 -7.46 22.40
N ILE A 386 2.30 -7.22 21.68
CA ILE A 386 2.44 -7.52 20.25
C ILE A 386 2.21 -9.01 20.01
N THR A 387 2.91 -9.87 20.75
CA THR A 387 2.81 -11.33 20.60
C THR A 387 1.39 -11.83 20.85
N LEU A 388 0.74 -11.38 21.93
CA LEU A 388 -0.63 -11.77 22.26
C LEU A 388 -1.65 -11.24 21.24
N LEU A 389 -1.49 -10.00 20.78
CA LEU A 389 -2.35 -9.41 19.77
C LEU A 389 -2.30 -10.21 18.47
N PHE A 390 -1.10 -10.49 17.95
CA PHE A 390 -0.95 -11.24 16.70
C PHE A 390 -1.30 -12.72 16.87
N LEU A 391 -1.06 -13.33 18.03
CA LEU A 391 -1.55 -14.68 18.35
C LEU A 391 -3.09 -14.74 18.34
N TYR A 392 -3.74 -13.74 18.92
CA TYR A 392 -5.20 -13.62 18.91
C TYR A 392 -5.74 -13.47 17.48
N LEU A 393 -5.10 -12.61 16.67
CA LEU A 393 -5.47 -12.42 15.28
C LEU A 393 -5.33 -13.72 14.48
N MET A 394 -4.21 -14.44 14.61
CA MET A 394 -3.97 -15.72 13.93
C MET A 394 -4.99 -16.79 14.30
N LYS A 395 -5.43 -16.84 15.57
CA LYS A 395 -6.43 -17.82 16.03
C LYS A 395 -7.85 -17.46 15.60
N LYS A 396 -8.19 -16.17 15.60
CA LYS A 396 -9.56 -15.71 15.36
C LYS A 396 -9.90 -15.52 13.89
N PHE A 397 -8.93 -15.13 13.07
CA PHE A 397 -9.18 -14.74 11.68
C PHE A 397 -8.31 -15.55 10.70
N LYS A 398 -8.89 -15.90 9.55
CA LYS A 398 -8.13 -16.44 8.42
C LYS A 398 -7.74 -15.31 7.47
N PHE A 399 -6.45 -15.18 7.22
CA PHE A 399 -5.88 -14.14 6.37
C PHE A 399 -5.45 -14.69 5.01
N THR A 400 -5.36 -13.82 4.01
CA THR A 400 -4.68 -14.11 2.73
C THR A 400 -3.21 -14.44 3.01
N LEU A 401 -2.60 -15.27 2.15
CA LEU A 401 -1.25 -15.77 2.35
C LEU A 401 -0.23 -14.66 2.68
N GLY A 402 -0.19 -13.57 1.92
CA GLY A 402 0.73 -12.45 2.19
C GLY A 402 0.50 -11.78 3.55
N ARG A 403 -0.76 -11.55 3.94
CA ARG A 403 -1.11 -11.00 5.26
C ARG A 403 -0.79 -11.98 6.39
N ALA A 404 -0.99 -13.28 6.17
CA ALA A 404 -0.63 -14.31 7.13
C ALA A 404 0.89 -14.34 7.38
N LYS A 405 1.72 -14.15 6.32
CA LYS A 405 3.17 -14.00 6.47
C LYS A 405 3.53 -12.75 7.29
N LEU A 406 2.90 -11.60 7.00
CA LEU A 406 3.13 -10.35 7.76
C LEU A 406 2.77 -10.51 9.24
N ILE A 407 1.61 -11.10 9.53
CA ILE A 407 1.17 -11.35 10.91
C ILE A 407 2.11 -12.32 11.62
N GLY A 408 2.58 -13.37 10.92
CA GLY A 408 3.61 -14.26 11.44
C GLY A 408 4.92 -13.53 11.74
N LEU A 409 5.33 -12.60 10.88
CA LEU A 409 6.56 -11.81 11.06
C LEU A 409 6.46 -10.97 12.33
N LEU A 410 5.33 -10.29 12.53
CA LEU A 410 5.08 -9.47 13.72
C LEU A 410 4.93 -10.32 14.99
N PHE A 411 4.38 -11.53 14.89
CA PHE A 411 4.35 -12.49 15.99
C PHE A 411 5.76 -12.93 16.41
N PHE A 412 6.61 -13.34 15.47
CA PHE A 412 8.00 -13.69 15.76
C PHE A 412 8.82 -12.47 16.20
N GLY A 413 8.56 -11.30 15.63
CA GLY A 413 9.14 -10.03 16.07
C GLY A 413 8.79 -9.74 17.54
N GLY A 414 7.53 -9.90 17.93
CA GLY A 414 7.09 -9.78 19.32
C GLY A 414 7.82 -10.74 20.26
N ILE A 415 7.99 -12.00 19.87
CA ILE A 415 8.77 -12.98 20.67
C ILE A 415 10.23 -12.53 20.82
N SER A 416 10.83 -12.02 19.74
CA SER A 416 12.19 -11.48 19.82
C SER A 416 12.30 -10.28 20.75
N THR A 417 11.34 -9.37 20.69
CA THR A 417 11.26 -8.22 21.59
C THR A 417 11.10 -8.64 23.06
N ILE A 418 10.35 -9.71 23.34
CA ILE A 418 10.29 -10.28 24.71
C ILE A 418 11.66 -10.78 25.14
N LEU A 419 12.35 -11.54 24.28
CA LEU A 419 13.66 -12.09 24.59
C LEU A 419 14.68 -10.98 24.82
N MET A 420 14.80 -10.02 23.90
CA MET A 420 15.75 -8.92 23.98
C MET A 420 15.40 -7.95 25.11
N GLY A 421 14.12 -7.63 25.30
CA GLY A 421 13.65 -6.79 26.41
C GLY A 421 13.90 -7.43 27.78
N ALA A 422 13.77 -8.75 27.89
CA ALA A 422 14.15 -9.46 29.11
C ALA A 422 15.66 -9.38 29.36
N LEU A 423 16.49 -9.48 28.30
CA LEU A 423 17.95 -9.38 28.39
C LEU A 423 18.43 -7.96 28.70
N THR A 424 17.73 -6.92 28.22
CA THR A 424 18.05 -5.51 28.48
C THR A 424 17.38 -4.97 29.75
N GLY A 425 16.48 -5.74 30.37
CA GLY A 425 15.75 -5.33 31.58
C GLY A 425 14.62 -4.32 31.34
N GLY A 426 14.23 -4.07 30.08
CA GLY A 426 13.14 -3.15 29.73
C GLY A 426 11.77 -3.80 29.92
N TRP A 427 10.98 -3.28 30.86
CA TRP A 427 9.61 -3.73 31.12
C TRP A 427 8.70 -2.52 31.33
N PHE A 428 7.96 -2.10 30.30
CA PHE A 428 7.21 -0.83 30.30
C PHE A 428 8.10 0.37 30.67
N GLY A 429 9.31 0.44 30.09
CA GLY A 429 10.36 1.35 30.57
C GLY A 429 10.75 1.01 32.02
N ASP A 430 10.40 1.89 32.96
CA ASP A 430 10.75 1.82 34.39
C ASP A 430 9.56 1.44 35.30
N LEU A 431 8.40 1.09 34.74
CA LEU A 431 7.17 0.86 35.50
C LEU A 431 7.31 -0.30 36.51
N VAL A 432 8.24 -1.22 36.28
CA VAL A 432 8.59 -2.33 37.19
C VAL A 432 9.26 -1.88 38.48
N ASP A 433 9.91 -0.71 38.50
CA ASP A 433 10.51 -0.16 39.72
C ASP A 433 9.46 0.48 40.65
N TYR A 434 8.33 0.91 40.08
CA TYR A 434 7.19 1.49 40.80
C TYR A 434 6.09 0.48 41.13
N LEU A 435 6.29 -0.82 40.82
CA LEU A 435 5.31 -1.87 41.06
C LEU A 435 5.18 -2.17 42.58
N PRO A 436 3.97 -2.41 43.12
CA PRO A 436 3.74 -2.71 44.54
C PRO A 436 4.37 -4.04 45.04
N GLU A 437 4.57 -4.17 46.35
CA GLU A 437 5.29 -5.28 47.03
C GLU A 437 4.80 -6.70 46.67
N TRP A 438 3.52 -6.87 46.33
CA TRP A 438 2.96 -8.17 45.94
C TRP A 438 3.45 -8.69 44.57
N LEU A 439 4.19 -7.88 43.80
CA LEU A 439 4.81 -8.23 42.51
C LEU A 439 6.34 -8.26 42.56
N GLU A 440 6.94 -8.38 43.75
CA GLU A 440 8.40 -8.53 43.95
C GLU A 440 9.03 -9.67 43.12
N GLY A 441 8.28 -10.74 42.83
CA GLY A 441 8.74 -11.82 41.96
C GLY A 441 9.10 -11.36 40.54
N LEU A 442 8.42 -10.33 40.00
CA LEU A 442 8.80 -9.72 38.71
C LEU A 442 10.09 -8.90 38.82
N ARG A 443 10.32 -8.22 39.96
CA ARG A 443 11.55 -7.46 40.21
C ARG A 443 12.77 -8.39 40.31
N TRP A 444 12.63 -9.53 41.00
CA TRP A 444 13.66 -10.57 41.05
C TRP A 444 13.94 -11.20 39.67
N MET A 445 12.88 -11.50 38.90
CA MET A 445 13.02 -12.02 37.52
C MET A 445 13.72 -11.00 36.61
N ARG A 446 13.37 -9.71 36.70
CA ARG A 446 14.02 -8.63 35.94
C ARG A 446 15.51 -8.58 36.27
N GLN A 447 15.88 -8.50 37.55
CA GLN A 447 17.29 -8.44 37.97
C GLN A 447 18.09 -9.70 37.61
N THR A 448 17.43 -10.86 37.51
CA THR A 448 18.09 -12.13 37.13
C THR A 448 18.27 -12.27 35.61
N LEU A 449 17.34 -11.71 34.81
CA LEU A 449 17.36 -11.79 33.34
C LEU A 449 18.10 -10.61 32.68
N MET A 450 18.18 -9.48 33.36
CA MET A 450 18.87 -8.27 32.91
C MET A 450 20.37 -8.49 32.87
N LEU A 451 20.94 -8.58 31.67
CA LEU A 451 22.37 -8.70 31.45
C LEU A 451 23.08 -7.34 31.49
N PHE A 452 22.43 -6.29 31.00
CA PHE A 452 22.93 -4.92 31.03
C PHE A 452 21.78 -3.93 30.77
N ASP A 453 21.88 -2.71 31.31
CA ASP A 453 20.97 -1.61 30.98
C ASP A 453 21.49 -0.84 29.74
N PRO A 454 20.76 -0.80 28.61
CA PRO A 454 21.17 -0.03 27.44
C PRO A 454 21.34 1.47 27.70
N MET A 455 20.62 2.03 28.68
CA MET A 455 20.66 3.46 29.01
C MET A 455 21.83 3.82 29.93
N GLU A 456 22.22 2.93 30.85
CA GLU A 456 23.41 3.15 31.68
C GLU A 456 24.71 2.73 30.97
N GLN A 457 24.63 1.72 30.09
CA GLN A 457 25.79 1.10 29.43
C GLN A 457 25.73 1.27 27.92
N VAL A 458 25.46 2.49 27.46
CA VAL A 458 25.38 2.87 26.03
C VAL A 458 26.56 2.35 25.21
N LEU A 459 27.78 2.43 25.75
CA LEU A 459 28.99 1.97 25.05
C LEU A 459 29.00 0.45 24.81
N ILE A 460 28.42 -0.33 25.73
CA ILE A 460 28.30 -1.79 25.61
C ILE A 460 27.25 -2.15 24.55
N PHE A 461 26.11 -1.45 24.52
CA PHE A 461 25.09 -1.63 23.49
C PHE A 461 25.64 -1.28 22.08
N ILE A 462 26.36 -0.16 21.96
CA ILE A 462 27.07 0.23 20.74
C ILE A 462 28.04 -0.88 20.30
N GLY A 463 28.80 -1.44 21.24
CA GLY A 463 29.70 -2.57 20.98
C GLY A 463 28.96 -3.80 20.43
N ILE A 464 27.84 -4.17 21.05
CA ILE A 464 27.01 -5.30 20.60
C ILE A 464 26.45 -5.06 19.19
N ALA A 465 25.93 -3.87 18.91
CA ALA A 465 25.40 -3.53 17.58
C ALA A 465 26.48 -3.62 16.49
N LEU A 466 27.68 -3.10 16.74
CA LEU A 466 28.81 -3.19 15.81
C LEU A 466 29.29 -4.63 15.61
N ILE A 467 29.35 -5.44 16.68
CA ILE A 467 29.72 -6.86 16.61
C ILE A 467 28.70 -7.64 15.77
N LEU A 468 27.41 -7.44 16.01
CA LEU A 468 26.37 -8.12 15.23
C LEU A 468 26.39 -7.71 13.76
N GLY A 469 26.59 -6.42 13.46
CA GLY A 469 26.77 -5.93 12.09
C GLY A 469 27.98 -6.55 11.39
N PHE A 470 29.12 -6.64 12.10
CA PHE A 470 30.32 -7.31 11.60
C PHE A 470 30.07 -8.80 11.30
N ILE A 471 29.42 -9.51 12.21
CA ILE A 471 29.05 -10.92 12.04
C ILE A 471 28.15 -11.09 10.81
N GLN A 472 27.15 -10.22 10.64
CA GLN A 472 26.25 -10.30 9.49
C GLN A 472 26.95 -10.04 8.15
N ILE A 473 27.89 -9.09 8.09
CA ILE A 473 28.68 -8.82 6.88
C ILE A 473 29.55 -10.02 6.53
N CYS A 474 30.24 -10.61 7.52
CA CYS A 474 31.01 -11.83 7.34
C CYS A 474 30.11 -13.00 6.89
N TYR A 475 28.90 -13.10 7.43
CA TYR A 475 27.92 -14.08 7.03
C TYR A 475 27.44 -13.90 5.58
N GLY A 476 27.18 -12.66 5.15
CA GLY A 476 26.84 -12.34 3.76
C GLY A 476 27.96 -12.70 2.78
N LEU A 477 29.22 -12.42 3.14
CA LEU A 477 30.39 -12.84 2.36
C LEU A 477 30.54 -14.36 2.29
N PHE A 478 30.25 -15.06 3.39
CA PHE A 478 30.26 -16.52 3.41
C PHE A 478 29.17 -17.10 2.49
N ILE A 479 27.96 -16.55 2.50
CA ILE A 479 26.89 -16.96 1.58
C ILE A 479 27.33 -16.73 0.13
N ARG A 480 27.89 -15.56 -0.19
CA ARG A 480 28.44 -15.28 -1.53
C ARG A 480 29.49 -16.31 -1.94
N MET A 481 30.39 -16.68 -1.04
CA MET A 481 31.39 -17.73 -1.30
C MET A 481 30.74 -19.09 -1.60
N THR A 482 29.75 -19.51 -0.80
CA THR A 482 29.06 -20.79 -1.04
C THR A 482 28.26 -20.79 -2.35
N ARG A 483 27.74 -19.63 -2.78
CA ARG A 483 27.06 -19.45 -4.06
C ARG A 483 28.02 -19.72 -5.22
N GLU A 484 29.17 -19.06 -5.24
CA GLU A 484 30.16 -19.21 -6.32
C GLU A 484 30.71 -20.66 -6.40
N ILE A 485 30.95 -21.31 -5.26
CA ILE A 485 31.39 -22.72 -5.22
C ILE A 485 30.33 -23.63 -5.87
N ARG A 486 29.04 -23.41 -5.58
CA ARG A 486 27.95 -24.23 -6.15
C ARG A 486 27.70 -23.95 -7.62
N GLN A 487 28.03 -22.76 -8.11
CA GLN A 487 27.95 -22.41 -9.54
C GLN A 487 29.15 -22.96 -10.34
N GLY A 488 30.11 -23.63 -9.68
CA GLY A 488 31.31 -24.18 -10.31
C GLY A 488 32.45 -23.17 -10.47
N ASN A 489 32.26 -21.92 -10.03
CA ASN A 489 33.23 -20.83 -10.13
C ASN A 489 34.18 -20.82 -8.94
N LEU A 490 34.97 -21.89 -8.75
CA LEU A 490 35.91 -22.02 -7.63
C LEU A 490 36.95 -20.88 -7.58
N THR A 491 37.34 -20.37 -8.75
CA THR A 491 38.26 -19.23 -8.85
C THR A 491 37.63 -17.96 -8.30
N GLU A 492 36.37 -17.68 -8.64
CA GLU A 492 35.67 -16.48 -8.17
C GLU A 492 35.43 -16.56 -6.65
N ALA A 493 35.09 -17.74 -6.14
CA ALA A 493 34.91 -17.97 -4.71
C ALA A 493 36.18 -17.71 -3.88
N PHE A 494 37.34 -18.16 -4.37
CA PHE A 494 38.60 -18.06 -3.63
C PHE A 494 39.30 -16.70 -3.78
N PHE A 495 39.10 -16.00 -4.90
CA PHE A 495 39.76 -14.70 -5.14
C PHE A 495 38.82 -13.51 -4.89
N GLY A 496 37.51 -13.73 -4.84
CA GLY A 496 36.51 -12.71 -4.52
C GLY A 496 36.23 -12.61 -3.01
N PRO A 497 35.26 -13.36 -2.45
CA PRO A 497 34.80 -13.19 -1.07
C PRO A 497 35.79 -13.66 0.01
N PHE A 498 36.60 -14.70 -0.27
CA PHE A 498 37.48 -15.29 0.74
C PHE A 498 38.56 -14.33 1.28
N PRO A 499 39.30 -13.57 0.43
CA PRO A 499 40.25 -12.56 0.90
C PRO A 499 39.56 -11.46 1.73
N TRP A 500 38.35 -11.03 1.36
CA TRP A 500 37.60 -10.04 2.15
C TRP A 500 37.30 -10.53 3.56
N ILE A 501 36.91 -11.80 3.74
CA ILE A 501 36.68 -12.39 5.06
C ILE A 501 37.96 -12.35 5.91
N ILE A 502 39.11 -12.74 5.34
CA ILE A 502 40.40 -12.72 6.06
C ILE A 502 40.82 -11.29 6.39
N LEU A 503 40.64 -10.35 5.46
CA LEU A 503 41.00 -8.95 5.64
C LEU A 503 40.19 -8.30 6.75
N LEU A 504 38.87 -8.48 6.74
CA LEU A 504 37.98 -7.90 7.75
C LEU A 504 38.27 -8.46 9.16
N ASN A 505 38.42 -9.78 9.28
CA ASN A 505 38.78 -10.41 10.56
C ASN A 505 40.19 -10.00 11.03
N GLY A 506 41.15 -9.90 10.12
CA GLY A 506 42.50 -9.45 10.41
C GLY A 506 42.54 -8.01 10.95
N LEU A 507 41.74 -7.10 10.37
CA LEU A 507 41.63 -5.71 10.80
C LEU A 507 41.02 -5.59 12.20
N VAL A 508 39.98 -6.38 12.49
CA VAL A 508 39.36 -6.42 13.82
C VAL A 508 40.33 -6.96 14.87
N ILE A 509 41.01 -8.07 14.60
CA ILE A 509 42.01 -8.65 15.52
C ILE A 509 43.16 -7.67 15.78
N PHE A 510 43.62 -6.98 14.74
CA PHE A 510 44.66 -5.95 14.87
C PHE A 510 44.18 -4.76 15.71
N GLY A 511 42.97 -4.26 15.48
CA GLY A 511 42.36 -3.18 16.25
C GLY A 511 42.20 -3.53 17.73
N LEU A 512 41.63 -4.70 18.04
CA LEU A 512 41.43 -5.17 19.41
C LEU A 512 42.74 -5.40 20.17
N SER A 513 43.80 -5.84 19.48
CA SER A 513 45.13 -5.97 20.10
C SER A 513 45.77 -4.61 20.40
N LYS A 514 45.53 -3.59 19.56
CA LYS A 514 46.02 -2.22 19.79
C LYS A 514 45.36 -1.57 21.02
N GLU A 515 44.08 -1.85 21.23
CA GLU A 515 43.32 -1.42 22.42
C GLU A 515 43.61 -2.27 23.68
N GLY A 516 44.52 -3.25 23.59
CA GLY A 516 44.97 -4.06 24.73
C GLY A 516 44.04 -5.21 25.13
N VAL A 517 43.00 -5.51 24.34
CA VAL A 517 42.03 -6.59 24.60
C VAL A 517 42.61 -7.97 24.26
N LEU A 518 43.48 -8.05 23.25
CA LEU A 518 44.11 -9.30 22.77
C LEU A 518 45.64 -9.29 22.93
N PRO A 519 46.29 -10.45 23.13
CA PRO A 519 47.74 -10.55 23.24
C PRO A 519 48.47 -9.94 22.03
N PRO A 520 49.66 -9.33 22.21
CA PRO A 520 50.43 -8.71 21.12
C PRO A 520 50.78 -9.66 19.97
N LEU A 521 50.88 -10.96 20.28
CA LEU A 521 51.08 -12.02 19.30
C LEU A 521 49.89 -12.14 18.34
N ALA A 522 48.66 -12.02 18.85
CA ALA A 522 47.44 -12.06 18.05
C ALA A 522 47.32 -10.81 17.17
N GLY A 523 47.68 -9.63 17.68
CA GLY A 523 47.73 -8.39 16.87
C GLY A 523 48.74 -8.46 15.73
N SER A 524 49.91 -9.06 15.99
CA SER A 524 50.92 -9.31 14.94
C SER A 524 50.39 -10.27 13.87
N GLY A 525 49.69 -11.34 14.27
CA GLY A 525 49.00 -12.24 13.36
C GLY A 525 47.94 -11.53 12.51
N GLY A 526 47.05 -10.76 13.15
CA GLY A 526 45.99 -9.99 12.47
C GLY A 526 46.53 -8.97 11.46
N LYS A 527 47.65 -8.32 11.78
CA LYS A 527 48.35 -7.41 10.85
C LYS A 527 48.83 -8.16 9.60
N TRP A 528 49.51 -9.30 9.75
CA TRP A 528 50.01 -10.08 8.62
C TRP A 528 48.87 -10.72 7.79
N MET A 529 47.78 -11.15 8.43
CA MET A 529 46.57 -11.61 7.75
C MET A 529 45.94 -10.49 6.90
N SER A 530 45.82 -9.28 7.45
CA SER A 530 45.26 -8.13 6.72
C SER A 530 46.13 -7.74 5.53
N VAL A 531 47.45 -7.67 5.71
CA VAL A 531 48.40 -7.28 4.66
C VAL A 531 48.45 -8.33 3.55
N SER A 532 48.55 -9.61 3.91
CA SER A 532 48.57 -10.71 2.92
C SER A 532 47.26 -10.79 2.13
N SER A 533 46.12 -10.56 2.80
CA SER A 533 44.82 -10.56 2.14
C SER A 533 44.60 -9.32 1.27
N ALA A 534 45.02 -8.13 1.72
CA ALA A 534 44.98 -6.92 0.90
C ALA A 534 45.83 -7.07 -0.37
N LEU A 535 47.02 -7.69 -0.24
CA LEU A 535 47.87 -8.00 -1.38
C LEU A 535 47.21 -9.01 -2.32
N ALA A 536 46.53 -10.03 -1.79
CA ALA A 536 45.77 -10.99 -2.58
C ALA A 536 44.63 -10.30 -3.35
N ILE A 537 43.88 -9.39 -2.73
CA ILE A 537 42.84 -8.59 -3.40
C ILE A 537 43.45 -7.77 -4.53
N VAL A 538 44.53 -7.02 -4.28
CA VAL A 538 45.15 -6.16 -5.31
C VAL A 538 45.65 -6.96 -6.51
N LEU A 539 46.21 -8.15 -6.29
CA LEU A 539 46.79 -8.97 -7.35
C LEU A 539 45.76 -9.82 -8.11
N LEU A 540 44.61 -10.14 -7.50
CA LEU A 540 43.75 -11.25 -7.94
C LEU A 540 42.31 -10.83 -8.29
N THR A 541 41.88 -9.59 -7.97
CA THR A 541 40.49 -9.12 -8.12
C THR A 541 40.05 -8.92 -9.58
N ASP A 542 40.94 -8.49 -10.48
CA ASP A 542 40.60 -8.40 -11.91
C ASP A 542 41.59 -9.21 -12.76
N ARG A 543 41.05 -10.24 -13.41
CA ARG A 543 41.78 -11.14 -14.32
C ARG A 543 41.34 -10.96 -15.77
N LYS A 544 40.34 -10.12 -16.06
CA LYS A 544 39.80 -9.92 -17.40
C LYS A 544 40.48 -8.76 -18.15
N SER A 545 41.20 -7.88 -17.45
CA SER A 545 42.01 -6.82 -18.07
C SER A 545 43.38 -7.32 -18.56
N SER A 546 43.78 -6.91 -19.78
CA SER A 546 44.93 -7.46 -20.50
C SER A 546 46.30 -6.93 -20.05
N SER A 547 46.37 -5.93 -19.16
CA SER A 547 47.63 -5.30 -18.72
C SER A 547 47.84 -5.37 -17.21
N TRP A 548 49.06 -5.73 -16.79
CA TRP A 548 49.47 -5.85 -15.38
C TRP A 548 49.22 -4.59 -14.55
N PHE A 549 49.46 -3.40 -15.13
CA PHE A 549 49.22 -2.12 -14.46
C PHE A 549 47.73 -1.84 -14.24
N ALA A 550 46.87 -2.18 -15.19
CA ALA A 550 45.42 -2.02 -15.02
C ALA A 550 44.90 -2.94 -13.90
N ARG A 551 45.43 -4.16 -13.78
CA ARG A 551 45.06 -5.09 -12.71
C ARG A 551 45.38 -4.56 -11.32
N ILE A 552 46.57 -3.96 -11.14
CA ILE A 552 46.95 -3.32 -9.87
C ILE A 552 46.07 -2.09 -9.59
N ALA A 553 45.83 -1.24 -10.59
CA ALA A 553 45.02 -0.04 -10.43
C ALA A 553 43.56 -0.39 -10.03
N TRP A 554 42.96 -1.36 -10.70
CA TRP A 554 41.61 -1.86 -10.35
C TRP A 554 41.59 -2.61 -9.01
N GLY A 555 42.65 -3.32 -8.66
CA GLY A 555 42.80 -3.98 -7.36
C GLY A 555 42.91 -2.98 -6.20
N VAL A 556 43.66 -1.90 -6.36
CA VAL A 556 43.74 -0.79 -5.39
C VAL A 556 42.41 -0.05 -5.29
N TYR A 557 41.73 0.17 -6.42
CA TYR A 557 40.36 0.68 -6.40
C TYR A 557 39.40 -0.26 -5.67
N GLY A 558 39.54 -1.58 -5.85
CA GLY A 558 38.77 -2.58 -5.11
C GLY A 558 38.97 -2.51 -3.59
N LEU A 559 40.18 -2.16 -3.12
CA LEU A 559 40.43 -1.92 -1.69
C LEU A 559 39.68 -0.69 -1.15
N TYR A 560 39.19 0.21 -1.99
CA TYR A 560 38.25 1.26 -1.56
C TYR A 560 36.98 0.64 -0.95
N GLY A 561 36.63 -0.61 -1.29
CA GLY A 561 35.55 -1.35 -0.62
C GLY A 561 35.70 -1.46 0.90
N ILE A 562 36.91 -1.29 1.47
CA ILE A 562 37.11 -1.25 2.93
C ILE A 562 36.31 -0.09 3.55
N THR A 563 36.29 1.09 2.92
CA THR A 563 35.53 2.24 3.45
C THR A 563 34.04 1.97 3.41
N SER A 564 33.56 1.25 2.37
CA SER A 564 32.17 0.77 2.29
C SER A 564 31.84 -0.17 3.43
N TYR A 565 32.63 -1.23 3.65
CA TYR A 565 32.36 -2.18 4.74
C TYR A 565 32.42 -1.53 6.12
N VAL A 566 33.34 -0.58 6.34
CA VAL A 566 33.38 0.20 7.58
C VAL A 566 32.11 1.05 7.72
N GLY A 567 31.67 1.71 6.65
CA GLY A 567 30.41 2.45 6.63
C GLY A 567 29.19 1.57 6.91
N ASP A 568 29.16 0.36 6.33
CA ASP A 568 28.11 -0.62 6.55
C ASP A 568 28.09 -1.11 8.01
N ILE A 569 29.24 -1.42 8.61
CA ILE A 569 29.34 -1.78 10.04
C ILE A 569 28.86 -0.62 10.92
N LEU A 570 29.32 0.61 10.64
CA LEU A 570 28.91 1.80 11.40
C LEU A 570 27.43 2.11 11.24
N SER A 571 26.79 1.70 10.13
CA SER A 571 25.35 1.89 9.95
C SER A 571 24.50 1.12 10.97
N TYR A 572 25.03 0.04 11.58
CA TYR A 572 24.35 -0.70 12.65
C TYR A 572 24.23 0.09 13.95
N LEU A 573 24.94 1.23 14.10
CA LEU A 573 24.66 2.19 15.18
C LEU A 573 23.23 2.73 15.12
N ARG A 574 22.56 2.66 13.96
CA ARG A 574 21.13 2.98 13.85
C ARG A 574 20.22 2.01 14.60
N LEU A 575 20.71 0.85 15.04
CA LEU A 575 19.96 -0.01 15.95
C LEU A 575 19.83 0.61 17.35
N PHE A 576 20.76 1.50 17.71
CA PHE A 576 20.74 2.25 18.97
C PHE A 576 19.99 3.59 18.85
N ALA A 577 20.17 4.30 17.73
CA ALA A 577 19.57 5.61 17.49
C ALA A 577 18.06 5.52 17.26
#